data_AF-A0A4V3SG22-F1
#
_entry.id   AF-A0A4V3SG22-F1
#
_cell.length_a   1.000
_cell.length_b   1.000
_cell.length_c   1.000
_cell.angle_alpha   90.00
_cell.angle_beta   90.00
_cell.angle_gamma   90.00
#
_symmetry.space_group_name_H-M   'P 1'
#
loop_
_entity.id
_entity.type
_entity.pdbx_description
1 polymer ?
#
loop_
_entity_poly.entity_id
_entity_poly.type
_entity_poly.pdbx_seq_one_letter_code
_entity_poly.pdbx_strand_id
1 'polypeptide(L)'
;MVELSDSACSDKSMRKQLLNGEMLQYYKAVRDLHVSCVFKKLEEWGTKLQDTRSGLEFEMATRLPTNNFDCNPSPTNSITSHTSNTSLSDLKYFGAQVAPLMAKRRELSFLLIVLEQIMDRLTRRERVEDVRAAQTLLLRSGSGGTLAMTSGKVQSESNGGVSSSGDTKSATPAAGGACGTLADETTSMPIRLAVEWLSTYHGDRLIDGLRLSALASVTHDGLGEEVYNLIHRAVLHAAGQAAFPMLFALRCLRVLAPVKSEEVSETTNLSNRNLSTAVARLGISSRRKSQYSRLHHLLRLSHSGQANRNVEQAPVSPSYVYAGQHCPVVVRLVESVWATSVLQSPLASCKGSGDQQQQSGKATASNTDMELIGKNNLVSALKLMGMSNEASANLGMMSFADPLLAVAGYQSEILKSARRPLAPLAQPLPLLSANQPVVVVFPGGCTYGEVAALRFAAARRRWQLLIVTSCLITSRELLQQAGQAVVMTPNTGQ
;
A
#
# COMPACT_ATOMS: atom_id res chain seq x y z
N MET A 1 -13.36 -8.25 -13.93
CA MET A 1 -14.83 -8.30 -14.07
C MET A 1 -15.39 -8.58 -12.69
N VAL A 2 -16.34 -7.78 -12.21
CA VAL A 2 -16.99 -8.01 -10.91
C VAL A 2 -18.37 -8.60 -11.16
N GLU A 3 -18.67 -9.67 -10.43
CA GLU A 3 -19.95 -10.36 -10.46
C GLU A 3 -20.68 -10.18 -9.13
N LEU A 4 -21.84 -9.53 -9.17
CA LEU A 4 -22.70 -9.37 -7.99
C LEU A 4 -23.58 -10.62 -7.83
N SER A 5 -23.78 -11.05 -6.59
CA SER A 5 -24.66 -12.19 -6.28
C SER A 5 -26.12 -11.89 -6.62
N ASP A 6 -26.89 -12.93 -6.94
CA ASP A 6 -28.31 -12.82 -7.33
C ASP A 6 -29.19 -12.16 -6.24
N SER A 7 -28.77 -12.26 -4.97
CA SER A 7 -29.45 -11.61 -3.83
C SER A 7 -29.22 -10.10 -3.73
N ALA A 8 -28.16 -9.57 -4.37
CA ALA A 8 -27.72 -8.18 -4.15
C ALA A 8 -28.12 -7.23 -5.27
N CYS A 9 -28.53 -7.74 -6.44
CA CYS A 9 -28.96 -6.90 -7.55
C CYS A 9 -30.00 -7.61 -8.42
N SER A 10 -31.24 -7.12 -8.41
CA SER A 10 -32.32 -7.64 -9.26
C SER A 10 -32.08 -7.35 -10.75
N ASP A 11 -31.41 -6.24 -11.06
CA ASP A 11 -31.11 -5.80 -12.42
C ASP A 11 -29.97 -6.63 -13.05
N LYS A 12 -30.33 -7.47 -14.03
CA LYS A 12 -29.38 -8.31 -14.79
C LYS A 12 -28.28 -7.50 -15.46
N SER A 13 -28.52 -6.25 -15.81
CA SER A 13 -27.55 -5.40 -16.51
C SER A 13 -26.40 -4.90 -15.62
N MET A 14 -26.60 -4.87 -14.29
CA MET A 14 -25.57 -4.45 -13.32
C MET A 14 -24.81 -5.63 -12.69
N ARG A 15 -25.19 -6.89 -13.00
CA ARG A 15 -24.58 -8.07 -12.36
C ARG A 15 -23.14 -8.31 -12.77
N LYS A 16 -22.77 -7.97 -14.00
CA LYS A 16 -21.46 -8.24 -14.60
C LYS A 16 -20.89 -6.94 -15.11
N GLN A 17 -19.97 -6.34 -14.34
CA GLN A 17 -19.40 -5.05 -14.72
C GLN A 17 -17.88 -5.12 -14.84
N LEU A 18 -17.38 -4.56 -15.94
CA LEU A 18 -15.96 -4.34 -16.13
C LEU A 18 -15.55 -3.08 -15.37
N LEU A 19 -14.70 -3.24 -14.37
CA LEU A 19 -14.11 -2.12 -13.64
C LEU A 19 -13.00 -1.46 -14.48
N ASN A 20 -13.39 -0.52 -15.33
CA ASN A 20 -12.46 0.30 -16.10
C ASN A 20 -12.68 1.78 -15.77
N GLY A 21 -11.61 2.47 -15.35
CA GLY A 21 -11.67 3.89 -15.02
C GLY A 21 -11.90 4.82 -16.23
N GLU A 22 -11.76 4.34 -17.46
CA GLU A 22 -12.14 5.10 -18.66
C GLU A 22 -13.65 5.09 -18.89
N MET A 23 -14.31 4.00 -18.52
CA MET A 23 -15.75 3.81 -18.69
C MET A 23 -16.54 4.26 -17.46
N LEU A 24 -15.94 4.20 -16.27
CA LEU A 24 -16.58 4.44 -14.98
C LEU A 24 -15.86 5.57 -14.24
N GLN A 25 -16.44 6.78 -14.28
CA GLN A 25 -15.82 8.01 -13.77
C GLN A 25 -15.77 8.03 -12.24
N TYR A 26 -16.85 7.62 -11.58
CA TYR A 26 -16.91 7.50 -10.12
C TYR A 26 -15.97 6.40 -9.64
N TYR A 27 -15.90 5.27 -10.35
CA TYR A 27 -14.94 4.20 -10.02
C TYR A 27 -13.50 4.71 -10.09
N LYS A 28 -13.12 5.42 -11.15
CA LYS A 28 -11.79 6.03 -11.30
C LYS A 28 -11.42 6.91 -10.11
N ALA A 29 -12.39 7.64 -9.57
CA ALA A 29 -12.17 8.56 -8.45
C ALA A 29 -12.12 7.87 -7.08
N VAL A 30 -12.76 6.71 -6.90
CA VAL A 30 -12.76 6.00 -5.60
C VAL A 30 -11.78 4.85 -5.49
N ARG A 31 -11.32 4.27 -6.60
CA ARG A 31 -10.48 3.05 -6.59
C ARG A 31 -9.15 3.18 -5.85
N ASP A 32 -8.64 4.40 -5.73
CA ASP A 32 -7.37 4.71 -5.06
C ASP A 32 -7.60 5.32 -3.66
N LEU A 33 -8.84 5.46 -3.20
CA LEU A 33 -9.19 5.94 -1.86
C LEU A 33 -9.12 4.80 -0.83
N HIS A 34 -8.83 5.17 0.42
CA HIS A 34 -9.03 4.24 1.54
C HIS A 34 -10.53 3.96 1.72
N VAL A 35 -10.90 2.70 1.97
CA VAL A 35 -12.30 2.24 2.02
C VAL A 35 -13.18 3.07 2.96
N SER A 36 -12.62 3.54 4.09
CA SER A 36 -13.33 4.38 5.07
C SER A 36 -13.79 5.74 4.52
N CYS A 37 -13.21 6.22 3.42
CA CYS A 37 -13.56 7.50 2.80
C CYS A 37 -14.53 7.34 1.62
N VAL A 38 -14.74 6.11 1.14
CA VAL A 38 -15.51 5.84 -0.10
C VAL A 38 -16.98 6.19 0.09
N PHE A 39 -17.61 5.77 1.21
CA PHE A 39 -19.02 6.04 1.48
C PHE A 39 -19.36 7.54 1.40
N LYS A 40 -18.60 8.37 2.13
CA LYS A 40 -18.78 9.83 2.15
C LYS A 40 -18.69 10.43 0.74
N LYS A 41 -17.74 9.96 -0.08
CA LYS A 41 -17.60 10.43 -1.47
C LYS A 41 -18.79 10.02 -2.35
N LEU A 42 -19.29 8.80 -2.20
CA LEU A 42 -20.46 8.35 -2.93
C LEU A 42 -21.71 9.12 -2.49
N GLU A 43 -21.85 9.43 -1.19
CA GLU A 43 -22.94 10.25 -0.65
C GLU A 43 -22.90 11.67 -1.21
N GLU A 44 -21.74 12.34 -1.19
CA GLU A 44 -21.53 13.66 -1.80
C GLU A 44 -21.90 13.69 -3.30
N TRP A 45 -21.64 12.61 -4.04
CA TRP A 45 -22.07 12.53 -5.45
C TRP A 45 -23.55 12.19 -5.60
N GLY A 46 -24.13 11.45 -4.66
CA GLY A 46 -25.56 11.18 -4.62
C GLY A 46 -26.38 12.45 -4.42
N THR A 47 -25.99 13.30 -3.46
CA THR A 47 -26.64 14.59 -3.24
C THR A 47 -26.48 15.50 -4.45
N LYS A 48 -25.26 15.64 -4.99
CA LYS A 48 -25.02 16.43 -6.20
C LYS A 48 -25.84 15.95 -7.40
N LEU A 49 -25.97 14.64 -7.58
CA LEU A 49 -26.77 14.07 -8.67
C LEU A 49 -28.27 14.35 -8.47
N GLN A 50 -28.75 14.26 -7.22
CA GLN A 50 -30.12 14.60 -6.88
C GLN A 50 -30.41 16.09 -7.12
N ASP A 51 -29.49 16.98 -6.76
CA ASP A 51 -29.61 18.42 -7.02
C ASP A 51 -29.68 18.71 -8.52
N THR A 52 -28.83 18.06 -9.34
CA THR A 52 -28.87 18.23 -10.81
C THR A 52 -30.18 17.72 -11.41
N ARG A 53 -30.73 16.63 -10.86
CA ARG A 53 -32.02 16.10 -11.29
C ARG A 53 -33.14 17.07 -10.93
N SER A 54 -33.19 17.55 -9.69
CA SER A 54 -34.21 18.49 -9.24
C SER A 54 -34.14 19.83 -9.97
N GLY A 55 -32.92 20.30 -10.31
CA GLY A 55 -32.73 21.47 -11.16
C GLY A 55 -33.31 21.27 -12.56
N LEU A 56 -33.08 20.11 -13.18
CA LEU A 56 -33.63 19.79 -14.50
C LEU A 56 -35.16 19.60 -14.48
N GLU A 57 -35.70 19.01 -13.42
CA GLU A 57 -37.15 18.92 -13.18
C GLU A 57 -37.77 20.32 -13.02
N PHE A 58 -37.09 21.23 -12.31
CA PHE A 58 -37.52 22.62 -12.15
C PHE A 58 -37.45 23.41 -13.47
N GLU A 59 -36.38 23.26 -14.26
CA GLU A 59 -36.27 23.86 -15.60
C GLU A 59 -37.38 23.36 -16.54
N MET A 60 -37.75 22.08 -16.45
CA MET A 60 -38.85 21.52 -17.23
C MET A 60 -40.21 22.05 -16.76
N ALA A 61 -40.42 22.19 -15.45
CA ALA A 61 -41.66 22.69 -14.86
C ALA A 61 -41.88 24.19 -15.11
N THR A 62 -40.81 24.99 -15.14
CA THR A 62 -40.90 26.45 -15.40
C THR A 62 -41.10 26.80 -16.87
N ARG A 63 -40.85 25.84 -17.79
CA ARG A 63 -41.04 26.00 -19.24
C ARG A 63 -42.40 25.49 -19.75
N LEU A 64 -43.45 25.55 -18.91
CA LEU A 64 -44.80 25.18 -19.35
C LEU A 64 -45.15 25.88 -20.68
N PRO A 65 -45.81 25.17 -21.62
CA PRO A 65 -46.11 25.74 -22.92
C PRO A 65 -47.04 26.94 -22.71
N THR A 66 -46.66 28.09 -23.26
CA THR A 66 -47.58 29.19 -23.53
C THR A 66 -48.60 28.69 -24.55
N ASN A 67 -49.58 27.90 -24.11
CA ASN A 67 -50.83 27.73 -24.82
C ASN A 67 -51.58 29.05 -24.65
N ASN A 68 -51.29 30.00 -25.55
CA ASN A 68 -52.19 31.11 -25.81
C ASN A 68 -53.48 30.52 -26.41
N PHE A 69 -54.37 30.02 -25.55
CA PHE A 69 -55.79 29.93 -25.86
C PHE A 69 -56.43 31.28 -25.54
N ASP A 70 -56.03 32.31 -26.30
CA ASP A 70 -56.88 33.49 -26.45
C ASP A 70 -57.87 33.19 -27.57
N CYS A 71 -59.07 32.77 -27.16
CA CYS A 71 -60.23 32.72 -28.03
C CYS A 71 -60.60 34.14 -28.45
N ASN A 72 -60.15 34.58 -29.63
CA ASN A 72 -60.73 35.73 -30.32
C ASN A 72 -61.06 35.33 -31.77
N PRO A 73 -62.33 35.45 -32.23
CA PRO A 73 -62.70 35.09 -33.58
C PRO A 73 -62.47 36.30 -34.49
N SER A 74 -61.45 36.25 -35.34
CA SER A 74 -61.35 37.12 -36.51
C SER A 74 -60.56 36.42 -37.62
N PRO A 75 -61.09 36.33 -38.85
CA PRO A 75 -60.43 35.62 -39.93
C PRO A 75 -59.62 36.61 -40.77
N THR A 76 -58.30 36.45 -40.86
CA THR A 76 -57.52 36.81 -42.06
C THR A 76 -56.06 36.35 -41.97
N ASN A 77 -55.69 35.42 -42.85
CA ASN A 77 -54.43 35.29 -43.60
C ASN A 77 -53.12 35.76 -42.94
N SER A 78 -52.31 34.79 -42.47
CA SER A 78 -50.93 34.54 -42.92
C SER A 78 -50.27 33.49 -42.02
N ILE A 79 -50.09 32.29 -42.56
CA ILE A 79 -49.47 31.16 -41.88
C ILE A 79 -47.95 31.36 -41.91
N THR A 80 -47.36 31.79 -40.79
CA THR A 80 -45.94 31.56 -40.48
C THR A 80 -45.85 30.75 -39.20
N SER A 81 -45.63 29.45 -39.36
CA SER A 81 -45.48 28.47 -38.30
C SER A 81 -44.07 28.56 -37.68
N HIS A 82 -43.90 29.39 -36.64
CA HIS A 82 -42.64 29.49 -35.89
C HIS A 82 -42.71 28.96 -34.45
N THR A 83 -43.86 28.45 -34.00
CA THR A 83 -44.08 28.02 -32.61
C THR A 83 -43.82 26.53 -32.34
N SER A 84 -43.53 25.70 -33.34
CA SER A 84 -43.31 24.25 -33.18
C SER A 84 -41.84 23.82 -33.02
N ASN A 85 -40.88 24.68 -33.35
CA ASN A 85 -39.46 24.30 -33.35
C ASN A 85 -38.80 24.41 -31.97
N THR A 86 -39.31 25.29 -31.09
CA THR A 86 -38.76 25.53 -29.74
C THR A 86 -39.02 24.37 -28.78
N SER A 87 -40.21 23.77 -28.83
CA SER A 87 -40.56 22.61 -27.99
C SER A 87 -39.75 21.36 -28.36
N LEU A 88 -39.47 21.16 -29.65
CA LEU A 88 -38.67 20.04 -30.15
C LEU A 88 -37.17 20.21 -29.87
N SER A 89 -36.64 21.44 -29.94
CA SER A 89 -35.26 21.73 -29.52
C SER A 89 -35.08 21.55 -28.01
N ASP A 90 -36.06 21.97 -27.20
CA ASP A 90 -36.03 21.81 -25.75
C ASP A 90 -36.11 20.33 -25.35
N LEU A 91 -36.98 19.55 -26.00
CA LEU A 91 -37.05 18.10 -25.76
C LEU A 91 -35.75 17.38 -26.13
N LYS A 92 -35.09 17.79 -27.23
CA LYS A 92 -33.76 17.29 -27.61
C LYS A 92 -32.70 17.68 -26.58
N TYR A 93 -32.74 18.91 -26.06
CA TYR A 93 -31.85 19.38 -25.00
C TYR A 93 -32.01 18.56 -23.71
N PHE A 94 -33.24 18.35 -23.24
CA PHE A 94 -33.51 17.52 -22.07
C PHE A 94 -33.13 16.06 -22.30
N GLY A 95 -33.48 15.49 -23.46
CA GLY A 95 -33.09 14.13 -23.84
C GLY A 95 -31.56 13.93 -23.83
N ALA A 96 -30.81 14.92 -24.30
CA ALA A 96 -29.35 14.91 -24.27
C ALA A 96 -28.76 14.96 -22.85
N GLN A 97 -29.45 15.58 -21.89
CA GLN A 97 -29.01 15.66 -20.50
C GLN A 97 -29.43 14.46 -19.64
N VAL A 98 -30.58 13.85 -19.91
CA VAL A 98 -31.12 12.73 -19.13
C VAL A 98 -30.24 11.49 -19.27
N ALA A 99 -29.76 11.15 -20.48
CA ALA A 99 -28.96 9.95 -20.68
C ALA A 99 -27.65 9.93 -19.87
N PRO A 100 -26.82 10.99 -19.86
CA PRO A 100 -25.65 11.10 -18.97
C PRO A 100 -26.00 11.02 -17.47
N LEU A 101 -27.11 11.64 -17.05
CA LEU A 101 -27.56 11.58 -15.66
C LEU A 101 -27.95 10.15 -15.26
N MET A 102 -28.65 9.42 -16.12
CA MET A 102 -29.01 8.02 -15.87
C MET A 102 -27.78 7.11 -15.85
N ALA A 103 -26.80 7.35 -16.72
CA ALA A 103 -25.54 6.62 -16.70
C ALA A 103 -24.78 6.83 -15.38
N LYS A 104 -24.65 8.08 -14.92
CA LYS A 104 -24.06 8.43 -13.63
C LYS A 104 -24.82 7.79 -12.46
N ARG A 105 -26.16 7.83 -12.50
CA ARG A 105 -27.01 7.20 -11.48
C ARG A 105 -26.74 5.70 -11.40
N ARG A 106 -26.71 5.01 -12.55
CA ARG A 106 -26.44 3.58 -12.62
C ARG A 106 -25.07 3.22 -12.06
N GLU A 107 -24.03 3.98 -12.46
CA GLU A 107 -22.69 3.78 -11.92
C GLU A 107 -22.64 3.98 -10.40
N LEU A 108 -23.26 5.05 -9.89
CA LEU A 108 -23.29 5.33 -8.46
C LEU A 108 -24.02 4.24 -7.67
N SER A 109 -25.18 3.80 -8.16
CA SER A 109 -25.94 2.70 -7.56
C SER A 109 -25.13 1.41 -7.54
N PHE A 110 -24.43 1.08 -8.63
CA PHE A 110 -23.54 -0.08 -8.68
C PHE A 110 -22.44 0.00 -7.61
N LEU A 111 -21.76 1.14 -7.49
CA LEU A 111 -20.68 1.31 -6.51
C LEU A 111 -21.18 1.25 -5.06
N LEU A 112 -22.39 1.75 -4.78
CA LEU A 112 -23.02 1.64 -3.47
C LEU A 112 -23.32 0.18 -3.10
N ILE A 113 -23.86 -0.60 -4.04
CA ILE A 113 -24.12 -2.04 -3.84
C ILE A 113 -22.79 -2.80 -3.60
N VAL A 114 -21.75 -2.49 -4.39
CA VAL A 114 -20.42 -3.07 -4.20
C VAL A 114 -19.85 -2.71 -2.82
N LEU A 115 -19.97 -1.45 -2.39
CA LEU A 115 -19.51 -1.02 -1.08
C LEU A 115 -20.28 -1.71 0.05
N GLU A 116 -21.60 -1.86 -0.07
CA GLU A 116 -22.41 -2.58 0.90
C GLU A 116 -21.95 -4.04 1.04
N GLN A 117 -21.68 -4.72 -0.08
CA GLN A 117 -21.13 -6.08 -0.04
C GLN A 117 -19.75 -6.14 0.62
N ILE A 118 -18.88 -5.17 0.33
CA ILE A 118 -17.57 -5.07 0.99
C ILE A 118 -17.77 -4.89 2.49
N MET A 119 -18.64 -3.97 2.92
CA MET A 119 -18.90 -3.71 4.33
C MET A 119 -19.53 -4.91 5.04
N ASP A 120 -20.47 -5.63 4.41
CA ASP A 120 -21.04 -6.89 4.94
C ASP A 120 -19.94 -7.94 5.14
N ARG A 121 -19.03 -8.10 4.17
CA ARG A 121 -17.88 -9.01 4.28
C ARG A 121 -16.95 -8.61 5.42
N LEU A 122 -16.60 -7.33 5.52
CA LEU A 122 -15.67 -6.82 6.53
C LEU A 122 -16.26 -6.94 7.94
N THR A 123 -17.55 -6.65 8.11
CA THR A 123 -18.19 -6.62 9.44
C THR A 123 -18.70 -7.97 9.90
N ARG A 124 -19.38 -8.73 9.03
CA ARG A 124 -20.08 -9.96 9.44
C ARG A 124 -19.29 -11.23 9.21
N ARG A 125 -18.40 -11.26 8.21
CA ARG A 125 -17.74 -12.51 7.80
C ARG A 125 -16.31 -12.60 8.27
N GLU A 126 -15.50 -11.56 8.08
CA GLU A 126 -14.05 -11.74 8.15
C GLU A 126 -13.42 -11.46 9.52
N ARG A 127 -14.21 -11.15 10.57
CA ARG A 127 -13.69 -10.69 11.88
C ARG A 127 -12.58 -9.64 11.71
N VAL A 128 -12.78 -8.71 10.77
CA VAL A 128 -11.70 -7.87 10.22
C VAL A 128 -10.94 -7.07 11.27
N GLU A 129 -11.63 -6.63 12.32
CA GLU A 129 -10.98 -5.90 13.41
C GLU A 129 -9.96 -6.77 14.16
N ASP A 130 -10.25 -8.05 14.36
CA ASP A 130 -9.30 -8.99 14.97
C ASP A 130 -8.10 -9.21 14.04
N VAL A 131 -8.35 -9.38 12.74
CA VAL A 131 -7.28 -9.56 11.73
C VAL A 131 -6.39 -8.33 11.68
N ARG A 132 -7.00 -7.15 11.65
CA ARG A 132 -6.31 -5.87 11.59
C ARG A 132 -5.51 -5.63 12.87
N ALA A 133 -6.07 -5.94 14.03
CA ALA A 133 -5.38 -5.87 15.31
C ALA A 133 -4.17 -6.82 15.32
N ALA A 134 -4.34 -8.08 14.89
CA ALA A 134 -3.27 -9.06 14.79
C ALA A 134 -2.15 -8.60 13.85
N GLN A 135 -2.50 -8.11 12.65
CA GLN A 135 -1.54 -7.57 11.67
C GLN A 135 -0.79 -6.36 12.24
N THR A 136 -1.50 -5.44 12.91
CA THR A 136 -0.88 -4.26 13.53
C THR A 136 0.06 -4.66 14.65
N LEU A 137 -0.31 -5.62 15.50
CA LEU A 137 0.53 -6.16 16.55
C LEU A 137 1.80 -6.81 16.00
N LEU A 138 1.70 -7.60 14.92
CA LEU A 138 2.86 -8.21 14.27
C LEU A 138 3.79 -7.17 13.66
N LEU A 139 3.25 -6.18 12.95
CA LEU A 139 4.03 -5.07 12.40
C LEU A 139 4.70 -4.25 13.52
N ARG A 140 4.06 -4.14 14.69
CA ARG A 140 4.60 -3.43 15.87
C ARG A 140 5.71 -4.21 16.55
N SER A 141 5.47 -5.49 16.82
CA SER A 141 6.49 -6.34 17.43
C SER A 141 7.69 -6.49 16.50
N GLY A 142 7.44 -6.76 15.21
CA GLY A 142 8.48 -6.86 14.19
C GLY A 142 9.23 -5.55 13.95
N SER A 143 8.64 -4.39 14.18
CA SER A 143 9.35 -3.09 14.10
C SER A 143 10.13 -2.73 15.37
N GLY A 144 10.12 -3.57 16.41
CA GLY A 144 10.75 -3.26 17.70
C GLY A 144 9.95 -2.26 18.54
N GLY A 145 8.62 -2.28 18.43
CA GLY A 145 7.69 -1.43 19.18
C GLY A 145 7.38 -0.08 18.52
N THR A 146 8.04 0.25 17.41
CA THR A 146 7.96 1.56 16.76
C THR A 146 6.98 1.51 15.58
N LEU A 147 5.68 1.48 15.87
CA LEU A 147 4.67 1.84 14.85
C LEU A 147 4.17 3.26 15.06
N ALA A 148 3.62 3.80 13.98
CA ALA A 148 2.78 4.97 13.92
C ALA A 148 1.52 4.75 14.80
N MET A 149 1.65 4.99 16.11
CA MET A 149 0.55 4.83 17.06
C MET A 149 -0.60 5.75 16.69
N THR A 150 -1.82 5.22 16.67
CA THR A 150 -3.03 6.00 16.95
C THR A 150 -3.02 6.28 18.45
N SER A 151 -2.84 7.52 18.88
CA SER A 151 -3.04 7.87 20.29
C SER A 151 -4.53 7.81 20.60
N GLY A 152 -5.07 6.59 20.75
CA GLY A 152 -6.38 6.36 21.33
C GLY A 152 -6.30 6.80 22.79
N LYS A 153 -6.95 7.92 23.11
CA LYS A 153 -7.17 8.37 24.48
C LYS A 153 -8.11 7.37 25.15
N VAL A 154 -7.57 6.28 25.68
CA VAL A 154 -8.29 5.45 26.64
C VAL A 154 -8.28 6.27 27.94
N GLN A 155 -9.42 6.88 28.27
CA GLN A 155 -9.64 7.40 29.61
C GLN A 155 -9.59 6.21 30.56
N SER A 156 -8.48 6.07 31.27
CA SER A 156 -8.45 5.31 32.50
C SER A 156 -9.21 6.15 33.52
N GLU A 157 -10.45 5.78 33.82
CA GLU A 157 -11.14 6.25 35.01
C GLU A 157 -10.38 5.72 36.23
N SER A 158 -9.51 6.55 36.79
CA SER A 158 -9.09 6.43 38.18
C SER A 158 -9.54 7.69 38.90
N ASN A 159 -10.63 7.57 39.65
CA ASN A 159 -11.06 8.56 40.62
C ASN A 159 -9.97 8.78 41.67
N GLY A 160 -9.65 10.05 41.94
CA GLY A 160 -9.12 10.48 43.23
C GLY A 160 -7.85 11.33 43.21
N GLY A 161 -8.02 12.66 43.19
CA GLY A 161 -7.44 13.51 44.23
C GLY A 161 -6.07 14.18 44.03
N VAL A 162 -6.14 15.51 43.86
CA VAL A 162 -5.23 16.57 44.34
C VAL A 162 -4.03 16.96 43.46
N SER A 163 -4.07 18.24 43.10
CA SER A 163 -3.12 19.07 42.37
C SER A 163 -1.76 19.28 43.05
N SER A 164 -0.68 19.38 42.27
CA SER A 164 0.31 20.45 42.42
C SER A 164 1.05 20.74 41.11
N SER A 165 1.36 22.02 40.94
CA SER A 165 2.04 22.72 39.85
C SER A 165 3.49 22.29 39.62
N GLY A 166 3.93 22.22 38.35
CA GLY A 166 5.35 22.18 38.00
C GLY A 166 5.61 22.08 36.49
N ASP A 167 6.09 23.17 35.90
CA ASP A 167 6.67 23.22 34.56
C ASP A 167 7.78 22.16 34.39
N THR A 168 7.55 21.19 33.50
CA THR A 168 8.63 20.35 32.97
C THR A 168 8.40 20.10 31.48
N LYS A 169 9.41 20.47 30.68
CA LYS A 169 9.54 20.18 29.25
C LYS A 169 9.20 18.70 29.00
N SER A 170 8.18 18.44 28.19
CA SER A 170 7.77 17.09 27.80
C SER A 170 8.84 16.42 26.94
N ALA A 171 9.76 15.73 27.60
CA ALA A 171 10.53 14.68 26.97
C ALA A 171 9.54 13.65 26.42
N THR A 172 9.65 13.39 25.12
CA THR A 172 8.95 12.30 24.43
C THR A 172 9.21 11.01 25.21
N PRO A 173 8.17 10.27 25.66
CA PRO A 173 8.43 8.99 26.29
C PRO A 173 9.00 8.07 25.20
N ALA A 174 10.25 7.66 25.38
CA ALA A 174 10.84 6.58 24.62
C ALA A 174 9.94 5.36 24.80
N ALA A 175 9.14 5.04 23.78
CA ALA A 175 8.25 3.88 23.75
C ALA A 175 9.08 2.60 23.57
N GLY A 176 9.85 2.24 24.60
CA GLY A 176 10.56 0.98 24.75
C GLY A 176 9.84 0.08 25.74
N GLY A 177 8.62 -0.37 25.40
CA GLY A 177 8.03 -1.53 26.08
C GLY A 177 8.76 -2.80 25.63
N ALA A 178 8.89 -3.79 26.53
CA ALA A 178 9.53 -5.07 26.26
C ALA A 178 8.91 -5.73 25.00
N CYS A 179 9.60 -5.63 23.87
CA CYS A 179 9.14 -6.16 22.60
C CYS A 179 9.44 -7.67 22.57
N GLY A 180 8.56 -8.47 23.17
CA GLY A 180 8.50 -9.91 22.96
C GLY A 180 8.27 -10.19 21.47
N THR A 181 8.98 -11.17 20.91
CA THR A 181 8.77 -11.65 19.54
C THR A 181 7.44 -12.40 19.55
N LEU A 182 6.35 -11.73 19.14
CA LEU A 182 5.02 -12.35 19.14
C LEU A 182 4.97 -13.62 18.27
N ALA A 183 5.92 -13.76 17.34
CA ALA A 183 6.12 -14.94 16.51
C ALA A 183 6.64 -16.19 17.28
N ASP A 184 7.16 -16.03 18.50
CA ASP A 184 7.68 -17.13 19.33
C ASP A 184 6.70 -17.55 20.43
N GLU A 185 5.71 -16.70 20.74
CA GLU A 185 4.73 -16.93 21.80
C GLU A 185 3.48 -17.61 21.23
N THR A 186 3.28 -18.88 21.56
CA THR A 186 2.09 -19.67 21.17
C THR A 186 0.78 -19.08 21.70
N THR A 187 0.83 -18.34 22.81
CA THR A 187 -0.32 -17.68 23.44
C THR A 187 -0.59 -16.28 22.91
N SER A 188 0.27 -15.76 22.03
CA SER A 188 0.08 -14.43 21.46
C SER A 188 -1.20 -14.37 20.62
N MET A 189 -1.86 -13.21 20.66
CA MET A 189 -3.13 -13.00 19.95
C MET A 189 -3.04 -13.32 18.43
N PRO A 190 -1.99 -12.89 17.68
CA PRO A 190 -1.88 -13.21 16.27
C PRO A 190 -1.72 -14.71 15.98
N ILE A 191 -0.91 -15.42 16.79
CA ILE A 191 -0.68 -16.86 16.61
C ILE A 191 -1.94 -17.64 16.98
N ARG A 192 -2.61 -17.28 18.08
CA ARG A 192 -3.89 -17.88 18.45
C ARG A 192 -4.95 -17.72 17.37
N LEU A 193 -5.09 -16.53 16.80
CA LEU A 193 -6.06 -16.28 15.72
C LEU A 193 -5.70 -17.10 14.46
N ALA A 194 -4.42 -17.18 14.10
CA ALA A 194 -3.96 -18.00 12.99
C ALA A 194 -4.28 -19.48 13.21
N VAL A 195 -3.95 -20.04 14.38
CA VAL A 195 -4.23 -21.44 14.72
C VAL A 195 -5.73 -21.73 14.78
N GLU A 196 -6.52 -20.80 15.33
CA GLU A 196 -7.99 -20.89 15.34
C GLU A 196 -8.52 -21.11 13.93
N TRP A 197 -8.11 -20.26 12.98
CA TRP A 197 -8.54 -20.36 11.59
C TRP A 197 -7.99 -21.58 10.86
N LEU A 198 -6.74 -21.96 11.11
CA LEU A 198 -6.18 -23.20 10.57
C LEU A 198 -6.94 -24.42 11.09
N SER A 199 -7.47 -24.36 12.32
CA SER A 199 -8.20 -25.47 12.95
C SER A 199 -9.73 -25.41 12.72
N THR A 200 -10.23 -24.44 11.95
CA THR A 200 -11.66 -24.37 11.61
C THR A 200 -12.09 -25.56 10.74
N TYR A 201 -13.35 -25.98 10.89
CA TYR A 201 -13.92 -27.11 10.14
C TYR A 201 -13.78 -26.88 8.63
N HIS A 202 -13.17 -27.84 7.92
CA HIS A 202 -12.97 -27.87 6.46
C HIS A 202 -11.97 -26.84 5.88
N GLY A 203 -11.23 -26.10 6.70
CA GLY A 203 -10.15 -25.25 6.19
C GLY A 203 -10.62 -24.04 5.37
N ASP A 204 -11.87 -23.59 5.55
CA ASP A 204 -12.45 -22.42 4.85
C ASP A 204 -11.59 -21.15 4.99
N ARG A 205 -10.81 -21.05 6.08
CA ARG A 205 -9.88 -19.96 6.36
C ARG A 205 -8.42 -20.36 6.39
N LEU A 206 -8.07 -21.53 5.83
CA LEU A 206 -6.70 -22.04 5.79
C LEU A 206 -5.72 -20.98 5.25
N ILE A 207 -6.07 -20.37 4.12
CA ILE A 207 -5.22 -19.37 3.49
C ILE A 207 -5.07 -18.12 4.37
N ASP A 208 -6.12 -17.70 5.09
CA ASP A 208 -6.03 -16.52 5.96
C ASP A 208 -5.17 -16.78 7.20
N GLY A 209 -5.26 -17.99 7.78
CA GLY A 209 -4.36 -18.45 8.84
C GLY A 209 -2.90 -18.53 8.38
N LEU A 210 -2.66 -19.03 7.16
CA LEU A 210 -1.33 -19.06 6.54
C LEU A 210 -0.80 -17.65 6.26
N ARG A 211 -1.63 -16.72 5.78
CA ARG A 211 -1.23 -15.32 5.55
C ARG A 211 -0.77 -14.64 6.84
N LEU A 212 -1.50 -14.84 7.94
CA LEU A 212 -1.14 -14.27 9.23
C LEU A 212 0.15 -14.89 9.78
N SER A 213 0.30 -16.21 9.64
CA SER A 213 1.52 -16.94 10.01
C SER A 213 2.74 -16.51 9.19
N ALA A 214 2.56 -16.32 7.88
CA ALA A 214 3.59 -15.84 6.98
C ALA A 214 4.00 -14.39 7.31
N LEU A 215 3.03 -13.52 7.63
CA LEU A 215 3.33 -12.17 8.09
C LEU A 215 4.17 -12.18 9.37
N ALA A 216 3.83 -13.06 10.32
CA ALA A 216 4.61 -13.22 11.55
C ALA A 216 6.04 -13.68 11.22
N SER A 217 6.20 -14.70 10.36
CA SER A 217 7.50 -15.22 9.92
C SER A 217 8.36 -14.14 9.25
N VAL A 218 7.81 -13.40 8.28
CA VAL A 218 8.54 -12.36 7.53
C VAL A 218 8.93 -11.16 8.41
N THR A 219 8.11 -10.80 9.39
CA THR A 219 8.40 -9.66 10.29
C THR A 219 9.38 -9.98 11.42
N HIS A 220 9.58 -11.27 11.72
CA HIS A 220 10.40 -11.75 12.83
C HIS A 220 11.59 -12.63 12.39
N ASP A 221 11.92 -12.66 11.10
CA ASP A 221 12.99 -13.50 10.51
C ASP A 221 12.80 -15.01 10.74
N GLY A 222 11.54 -15.44 10.85
CA GLY A 222 11.13 -16.82 11.12
C GLY A 222 10.10 -16.90 12.24
N LEU A 223 9.60 -18.12 12.48
CA LEU A 223 8.76 -18.47 13.61
C LEU A 223 9.57 -19.32 14.61
N GLY A 224 9.33 -19.16 15.91
CA GLY A 224 9.91 -20.06 16.91
C GLY A 224 9.58 -21.52 16.58
N GLU A 225 10.49 -22.44 16.90
CA GLU A 225 10.38 -23.86 16.50
C GLU A 225 9.06 -24.50 16.97
N GLU A 226 8.62 -24.19 18.18
CA GLU A 226 7.33 -24.65 18.72
C GLU A 226 6.14 -24.12 17.92
N VAL A 227 6.14 -22.81 17.63
CA VAL A 227 5.09 -22.13 16.87
C VAL A 227 5.05 -22.63 15.42
N TYR A 228 6.21 -22.79 14.78
CA TYR A 228 6.32 -23.32 13.43
C TYR A 228 5.75 -24.74 13.35
N ASN A 229 6.16 -25.62 14.28
CA ASN A 229 5.67 -27.00 14.31
C ASN A 229 4.16 -27.08 14.62
N LEU A 230 3.65 -26.18 15.47
CA LEU A 230 2.21 -26.06 15.73
C LEU A 230 1.43 -25.69 14.46
N ILE A 231 1.86 -24.65 13.76
CA ILE A 231 1.21 -24.18 12.51
C ILE A 231 1.32 -25.24 11.43
N HIS A 232 2.50 -25.84 11.26
CA HIS A 232 2.74 -26.89 10.28
C HIS A 232 1.78 -28.08 10.49
N ARG A 233 1.63 -28.55 11.73
CA ARG A 233 0.67 -29.62 12.06
C ARG A 233 -0.76 -29.18 11.81
N ALA A 234 -1.15 -27.98 12.24
CA ALA A 234 -2.52 -27.46 12.03
C ALA A 234 -2.90 -27.43 10.54
N VAL A 235 -1.99 -27.00 9.67
CA VAL A 235 -2.19 -27.01 8.22
C VAL A 235 -2.39 -28.42 7.69
N LEU A 236 -1.54 -29.38 8.08
CA LEU A 236 -1.66 -30.78 7.65
C LEU A 236 -2.94 -31.45 8.17
N HIS A 237 -3.40 -31.10 9.38
CA HIS A 237 -4.67 -31.59 9.89
C HIS A 237 -5.87 -31.04 9.11
N ALA A 238 -5.81 -29.78 8.69
CA ALA A 238 -6.91 -29.12 7.99
C ALA A 238 -7.00 -29.47 6.50
N ALA A 239 -5.87 -29.52 5.81
CA ALA A 239 -5.78 -29.71 4.36
C ALA A 239 -5.23 -31.07 3.94
N GLY A 240 -4.84 -31.91 4.89
CA GLY A 240 -4.21 -33.19 4.64
C GLY A 240 -2.79 -33.07 4.08
N GLN A 241 -2.25 -34.21 3.63
CA GLN A 241 -0.91 -34.30 3.06
C GLN A 241 -0.73 -33.55 1.73
N ALA A 242 -1.84 -33.22 1.05
CA ALA A 242 -1.83 -32.43 -0.18
C ALA A 242 -1.27 -31.00 0.02
N ALA A 243 -1.24 -30.50 1.27
CA ALA A 243 -0.64 -29.20 1.59
C ALA A 243 0.89 -29.24 1.76
N PHE A 244 1.51 -30.42 1.81
CA PHE A 244 2.96 -30.54 2.01
C PHE A 244 3.79 -29.84 0.92
N PRO A 245 3.50 -30.00 -0.39
CA PRO A 245 4.19 -29.26 -1.45
C PRO A 245 4.13 -27.74 -1.26
N MET A 246 2.96 -27.21 -0.87
CA MET A 246 2.78 -25.79 -0.58
C MET A 246 3.64 -25.36 0.62
N LEU A 247 3.61 -26.09 1.73
CA LEU A 247 4.41 -25.78 2.92
C LEU A 247 5.91 -25.80 2.61
N PHE A 248 6.36 -26.76 1.78
CA PHE A 248 7.74 -26.82 1.32
C PHE A 248 8.13 -25.60 0.48
N ALA A 249 7.31 -25.21 -0.51
CA ALA A 249 7.55 -24.00 -1.29
C ALA A 249 7.63 -22.75 -0.42
N LEU A 250 6.69 -22.57 0.52
CA LEU A 250 6.68 -21.41 1.41
C LEU A 250 7.93 -21.35 2.31
N ARG A 251 8.46 -22.51 2.72
CA ARG A 251 9.72 -22.61 3.44
C ARG A 251 10.92 -22.23 2.56
N CYS A 252 10.98 -22.74 1.33
CA CYS A 252 12.04 -22.41 0.36
C CYS A 252 12.07 -20.92 0.03
N LEU A 253 10.89 -20.29 -0.12
CA LEU A 253 10.73 -18.86 -0.33
C LEU A 253 10.97 -18.02 0.94
N ARG A 254 11.18 -18.66 2.10
CA ARG A 254 11.29 -18.04 3.42
C ARG A 254 10.09 -17.16 3.80
N VAL A 255 8.93 -17.45 3.23
CA VAL A 255 7.66 -16.78 3.57
C VAL A 255 7.05 -17.40 4.83
N LEU A 256 7.24 -18.71 5.01
CA LEU A 256 6.87 -19.43 6.23
C LEU A 256 8.00 -20.40 6.60
N ALA A 257 8.89 -19.96 7.49
CA ALA A 257 10.06 -20.73 7.91
C ALA A 257 10.29 -20.63 9.42
N PRO A 258 10.91 -21.64 10.06
CA PRO A 258 11.39 -21.51 11.42
C PRO A 258 12.54 -20.51 11.49
N VAL A 259 12.74 -19.89 12.65
CA VAL A 259 13.94 -19.08 12.91
C VAL A 259 15.17 -19.95 12.69
N LYS A 260 16.12 -19.45 11.90
CA LYS A 260 17.40 -20.13 11.73
C LYS A 260 18.08 -20.25 13.10
N SER A 261 18.15 -21.47 13.64
CA SER A 261 19.23 -21.77 14.59
C SER A 261 20.53 -21.53 13.82
N GLU A 262 21.36 -20.60 14.28
CA GLU A 262 22.72 -20.45 13.76
C GLU A 262 23.44 -21.78 14.02
N GLU A 263 23.40 -22.70 13.06
CA GLU A 263 24.52 -23.61 12.90
C GLU A 263 25.75 -22.72 12.73
N VAL A 264 26.69 -22.89 13.64
CA VAL A 264 27.96 -22.18 13.73
C VAL A 264 28.61 -22.21 12.35
N SER A 265 28.44 -21.13 11.59
CA SER A 265 29.25 -20.89 10.41
C SER A 265 30.63 -20.52 10.93
N GLU A 266 31.48 -21.53 11.12
CA GLU A 266 32.92 -21.37 11.20
C GLU A 266 33.38 -20.72 9.91
N THR A 267 33.49 -19.41 9.89
CA THR A 267 34.45 -18.68 9.05
C THR A 267 34.43 -17.20 9.41
N THR A 268 35.61 -16.74 9.82
CA THR A 268 36.09 -15.34 9.91
C THR A 268 35.91 -14.57 11.25
N ASN A 269 37.09 -14.26 11.82
CA ASN A 269 37.46 -13.18 12.75
C ASN A 269 37.41 -13.47 14.27
N LEU A 270 38.55 -13.98 14.76
CA LEU A 270 38.85 -14.41 16.12
C LEU A 270 39.11 -13.29 17.15
N SER A 271 38.88 -12.00 16.86
CA SER A 271 39.37 -10.92 17.76
C SER A 271 38.36 -10.38 18.80
N ASN A 272 37.06 -10.73 18.77
CA ASN A 272 36.05 -10.13 19.68
C ASN A 272 35.27 -11.14 20.56
N ARG A 273 35.74 -12.38 20.69
CA ARG A 273 34.96 -13.50 21.24
C ARG A 273 34.76 -13.50 22.77
N ASN A 274 35.42 -12.62 23.51
CA ASN A 274 35.45 -12.69 24.98
C ASN A 274 34.30 -11.95 25.68
N LEU A 275 33.59 -11.04 24.99
CA LEU A 275 32.43 -10.34 25.57
C LEU A 275 31.09 -11.03 25.25
N SER A 276 30.99 -11.84 24.18
CA SER A 276 29.71 -12.45 23.79
C SER A 276 29.34 -13.70 24.59
N THR A 277 30.32 -14.44 25.12
CA THR A 277 30.11 -15.67 25.89
C THR A 277 29.67 -15.40 27.33
N ALA A 278 30.09 -14.30 27.94
CA ALA A 278 29.59 -13.86 29.25
C ALA A 278 28.14 -13.36 29.17
N VAL A 279 27.78 -12.65 28.09
CA VAL A 279 26.41 -12.15 27.84
C VAL A 279 25.45 -13.31 27.50
N ALA A 280 25.91 -14.31 26.74
CA ALA A 280 25.14 -15.52 26.45
C ALA A 280 24.84 -16.36 27.71
N ARG A 281 25.75 -16.38 28.70
CA ARG A 281 25.56 -17.09 29.98
C ARG A 281 24.67 -16.36 30.98
N LEU A 282 24.45 -15.05 30.81
CA LEU A 282 23.60 -14.23 31.68
C LEU A 282 22.11 -14.24 31.28
N GLY A 283 21.69 -15.00 30.26
CA GLY A 283 20.30 -15.02 29.78
C GLY A 283 19.84 -13.70 29.15
N ILE A 284 20.69 -12.67 29.13
CA ILE A 284 20.51 -11.43 28.40
C ILE A 284 20.92 -11.71 26.95
N SER A 285 20.18 -12.59 26.27
CA SER A 285 20.24 -12.62 24.81
C SER A 285 19.82 -11.22 24.36
N SER A 286 20.79 -10.42 23.91
CA SER A 286 20.52 -9.22 23.15
C SER A 286 19.69 -9.67 21.95
N ARG A 287 18.36 -9.62 22.09
CA ARG A 287 17.42 -10.09 21.07
C ARG A 287 17.78 -9.34 19.80
N ARG A 288 18.36 -10.04 18.82
CA ARG A 288 18.77 -9.42 17.57
C ARG A 288 17.52 -8.81 16.96
N LYS A 289 17.54 -7.50 16.71
CA LYS A 289 16.46 -6.81 16.01
C LYS A 289 16.28 -7.47 14.65
N SER A 290 15.05 -7.80 14.29
CA SER A 290 14.77 -8.48 13.02
C SER A 290 15.24 -7.64 11.83
N GLN A 291 15.46 -8.27 10.67
CA GLN A 291 15.75 -7.57 9.43
C GLN A 291 14.63 -6.59 9.10
N TYR A 292 13.38 -7.01 9.28
CA TYR A 292 12.23 -6.13 9.14
C TYR A 292 12.29 -4.93 10.09
N SER A 293 12.65 -5.09 11.37
CA SER A 293 12.82 -3.96 12.30
C SER A 293 13.81 -2.93 11.77
N ARG A 294 14.98 -3.39 11.31
CA ARG A 294 16.02 -2.51 10.76
C ARG A 294 15.53 -1.81 9.49
N LEU A 295 14.91 -2.56 8.57
CA LEU A 295 14.36 -2.02 7.33
C LEU A 295 13.27 -0.99 7.60
N HIS A 296 12.39 -1.28 8.56
CA HIS A 296 11.29 -0.41 8.99
C HIS A 296 11.79 0.97 9.44
N HIS A 297 12.86 0.99 10.23
CA HIS A 297 13.48 2.25 10.67
C HIS A 297 14.23 2.98 9.55
N LEU A 298 15.00 2.26 8.73
CA LEU A 298 15.78 2.85 7.64
C LEU A 298 14.88 3.48 6.57
N LEU A 299 13.77 2.82 6.24
CA LEU A 299 12.84 3.24 5.19
C LEU A 299 11.60 3.97 5.71
N ARG A 300 11.49 4.19 7.02
CA ARG A 300 10.34 4.86 7.66
C ARG A 300 9.01 4.29 7.15
N LEU A 301 8.86 2.96 7.27
CA LEU A 301 7.73 2.25 6.69
C LEU A 301 6.39 2.58 7.38
N SER A 302 6.39 3.06 8.62
CA SER A 302 5.18 3.63 9.25
C SER A 302 5.22 5.16 9.29
N HIS A 303 4.06 5.81 9.21
CA HIS A 303 3.96 7.27 9.32
C HIS A 303 2.93 7.71 10.36
N SER A 304 3.40 8.19 11.53
CA SER A 304 2.57 8.63 12.65
C SER A 304 1.60 9.75 12.26
N GLY A 305 2.03 10.68 11.40
CA GLY A 305 1.19 11.75 10.89
C GLY A 305 0.08 11.29 9.95
N GLN A 306 0.10 10.05 9.45
CA GLN A 306 -0.96 9.46 8.64
C GLN A 306 -1.82 8.52 9.48
N ALA A 307 -1.22 7.77 10.40
CA ALA A 307 -1.98 6.88 11.28
C ALA A 307 -2.89 7.65 12.24
N ASN A 308 -2.45 8.80 12.76
CA ASN A 308 -3.26 9.65 13.64
C ASN A 308 -4.24 10.58 12.91
N ARG A 309 -4.25 10.55 11.58
CA ARG A 309 -5.13 11.44 10.81
C ARG A 309 -6.57 10.97 10.90
N ASN A 310 -7.49 11.93 11.02
CA ASN A 310 -8.90 11.66 10.86
C ASN A 310 -9.17 11.19 9.42
N VAL A 311 -10.11 10.25 9.26
CA VAL A 311 -10.59 9.70 8.00
C VAL A 311 -10.99 10.78 6.99
N GLU A 312 -11.43 11.96 7.46
CA GLU A 312 -11.87 13.05 6.58
C GLU A 312 -10.72 13.87 5.98
N GLN A 313 -9.51 13.75 6.50
CA GLN A 313 -8.38 14.54 6.03
C GLN A 313 -7.70 13.88 4.82
N ALA A 314 -7.22 14.71 3.89
CA ALA A 314 -6.47 14.23 2.74
C ALA A 314 -5.22 13.45 3.19
N PRO A 315 -4.89 12.33 2.50
CA PRO A 315 -3.70 11.55 2.81
C PRO A 315 -2.42 12.37 2.54
N VAL A 316 -1.43 12.23 3.42
CA VAL A 316 -0.14 12.93 3.30
C VAL A 316 1.02 12.02 2.96
N SER A 317 0.85 10.72 3.16
CA SER A 317 1.88 9.68 2.98
C SER A 317 1.30 8.53 2.17
N PRO A 318 2.09 7.86 1.28
CA PRO A 318 1.65 6.66 0.57
C PRO A 318 1.22 5.52 1.51
N SER A 319 1.60 5.56 2.79
CA SER A 319 1.15 4.61 3.81
C SER A 319 -0.36 4.63 4.08
N TYR A 320 -1.11 5.60 3.55
CA TYR A 320 -2.57 5.66 3.71
C TYR A 320 -3.27 4.39 3.20
N VAL A 321 -2.70 3.71 2.20
CA VAL A 321 -3.24 2.46 1.65
C VAL A 321 -3.30 1.31 2.68
N TYR A 322 -2.48 1.41 3.74
CA TYR A 322 -2.52 0.52 4.91
C TYR A 322 -2.71 1.32 6.21
N ALA A 323 -3.58 2.34 6.17
CA ALA A 323 -3.99 3.14 7.33
C ALA A 323 -2.83 3.76 8.14
N GLY A 324 -1.71 4.08 7.48
CA GLY A 324 -0.53 4.68 8.11
C GLY A 324 0.41 3.68 8.81
N GLN A 325 0.01 2.42 8.95
CA GLN A 325 0.78 1.39 9.65
C GLN A 325 1.94 0.86 8.82
N HIS A 326 1.77 0.83 7.50
CA HIS A 326 2.80 0.36 6.58
C HIS A 326 2.77 1.14 5.26
N CYS A 327 3.94 1.44 4.73
CA CYS A 327 4.18 2.03 3.43
C CYS A 327 4.83 0.94 2.58
N PRO A 328 4.30 0.63 1.38
CA PRO A 328 4.93 -0.38 0.54
C PRO A 328 6.40 -0.06 0.30
N VAL A 329 7.27 -1.05 0.54
CA VAL A 329 8.73 -0.89 0.42
C VAL A 329 9.11 -0.37 -0.96
N VAL A 330 8.50 -0.90 -2.02
CA VAL A 330 8.74 -0.47 -3.41
C VAL A 330 8.48 1.02 -3.61
N VAL A 331 7.39 1.55 -3.05
CA VAL A 331 7.05 2.98 -3.17
C VAL A 331 8.12 3.83 -2.49
N ARG A 332 8.58 3.44 -1.29
CA ARG A 332 9.66 4.14 -0.59
C ARG A 332 10.97 4.10 -1.36
N LEU A 333 11.32 2.98 -1.98
CA LEU A 333 12.52 2.86 -2.80
C LEU A 333 12.44 3.77 -4.02
N VAL A 334 11.32 3.74 -4.77
CA VAL A 334 11.13 4.58 -5.95
C VAL A 334 11.21 6.07 -5.60
N GLU A 335 10.52 6.52 -4.56
CA GLU A 335 10.58 7.92 -4.11
C GLU A 335 12.00 8.35 -3.70
N SER A 336 12.76 7.44 -3.10
CA SER A 336 14.12 7.73 -2.61
C SER A 336 15.15 7.73 -3.74
N VAL A 337 15.06 6.80 -4.68
CA VAL A 337 15.92 6.76 -5.88
C VAL A 337 15.66 8.00 -6.76
N TRP A 338 14.40 8.36 -6.94
CA TRP A 338 14.04 9.60 -7.63
C TRP A 338 14.62 10.83 -6.92
N ALA A 339 14.40 10.96 -5.61
CA ALA A 339 14.88 12.12 -4.86
C ALA A 339 16.40 12.23 -4.80
N THR A 340 17.12 11.12 -4.69
CA THR A 340 18.58 11.11 -4.69
C THR A 340 19.16 11.54 -6.05
N SER A 341 18.48 11.20 -7.14
CA SER A 341 18.83 11.68 -8.49
C SER A 341 18.60 13.19 -8.64
N VAL A 342 17.55 13.73 -8.03
CA VAL A 342 17.24 15.17 -8.03
C VAL A 342 18.25 15.96 -7.17
N LEU A 343 18.59 15.45 -5.99
CA LEU A 343 19.44 16.15 -5.01
C LEU A 343 20.95 16.07 -5.31
N GLN A 344 21.39 15.18 -6.22
CA GLN A 344 22.79 15.10 -6.68
C GLN A 344 23.06 15.91 -7.96
N SER A 345 22.08 16.65 -8.47
CA SER A 345 22.32 17.54 -9.61
C SER A 345 23.33 18.63 -9.23
N PRO A 346 24.40 18.83 -10.03
CA PRO A 346 25.49 19.77 -9.70
C PRO A 346 25.04 21.24 -9.62
N LEU A 347 23.81 21.57 -10.03
CA LEU A 347 23.22 22.90 -9.88
C LEU A 347 22.98 23.32 -8.42
N ALA A 348 22.91 22.37 -7.47
CA ALA A 348 22.83 22.67 -6.05
C ALA A 348 24.22 22.88 -5.40
N SER A 349 25.31 22.62 -6.14
CA SER A 349 26.69 22.74 -5.66
C SER A 349 27.37 24.07 -6.03
N CYS A 350 26.62 25.04 -6.55
CA CYS A 350 27.13 26.39 -6.76
C CYS A 350 27.05 27.19 -5.44
N LYS A 351 27.80 26.77 -4.41
CA LYS A 351 28.23 27.69 -3.35
C LYS A 351 29.53 28.30 -3.81
N GLY A 352 29.48 29.61 -4.09
CA GLY A 352 30.62 30.40 -4.52
C GLY A 352 31.80 30.27 -3.58
N SER A 353 32.98 30.23 -4.19
CA SER A 353 34.25 30.58 -3.58
C SER A 353 34.17 31.98 -2.96
N GLY A 354 34.36 32.09 -1.65
CA GLY A 354 34.44 33.39 -0.96
C GLY A 354 34.17 33.30 0.54
N ASP A 355 35.27 33.23 1.30
CA ASP A 355 35.49 33.67 2.67
C ASP A 355 34.81 33.01 3.88
N GLN A 356 35.68 32.70 4.83
CA GLN A 356 35.43 32.23 6.18
C GLN A 356 34.74 33.33 7.00
N GLN A 357 33.56 33.04 7.55
CA GLN A 357 33.19 33.56 8.86
C GLN A 357 32.14 32.66 9.53
N GLN A 358 32.50 32.19 10.72
CA GLN A 358 31.62 31.52 11.66
C GLN A 358 30.47 32.46 12.03
N GLN A 359 29.22 32.05 11.76
CA GLN A 359 28.07 32.51 12.53
C GLN A 359 26.94 31.47 12.45
N SER A 360 26.47 31.08 13.64
CA SER A 360 25.36 30.16 13.88
C SER A 360 24.04 30.77 13.39
N GLY A 361 23.67 30.47 12.15
CA GLY A 361 22.37 30.79 11.58
C GLY A 361 21.51 29.55 11.45
N LYS A 362 20.52 29.41 12.34
CA LYS A 362 19.48 28.37 12.31
C LYS A 362 18.64 28.58 11.05
N ALA A 363 19.01 27.92 9.95
CA ALA A 363 18.23 27.95 8.72
C ALA A 363 16.87 27.29 8.99
N THR A 364 15.82 28.09 8.94
CA THR A 364 14.42 27.65 8.97
C THR A 364 14.17 26.79 7.74
N ALA A 365 14.27 25.48 7.90
CA ALA A 365 13.84 24.51 6.91
C ALA A 365 12.33 24.69 6.69
N SER A 366 11.97 25.27 5.55
CA SER A 366 10.60 25.30 5.06
C SER A 366 10.04 23.88 5.01
N ASN A 367 8.79 23.72 5.48
CA ASN A 367 8.00 22.51 5.74
C ASN A 367 7.74 21.54 4.55
N THR A 368 8.66 21.38 3.59
CA THR A 368 8.43 20.54 2.40
C THR A 368 9.41 19.36 2.37
N ASP A 369 8.84 18.15 2.37
CA ASP A 369 9.51 16.85 2.15
C ASP A 369 10.27 16.20 3.32
N MET A 370 9.69 16.21 4.52
CA MET A 370 10.16 15.40 5.67
C MET A 370 10.16 13.88 5.47
N GLU A 371 9.66 13.37 4.34
CA GLU A 371 9.56 11.92 4.05
C GLU A 371 10.73 11.34 3.26
N LEU A 372 11.61 12.16 2.69
CA LEU A 372 12.70 11.67 1.85
C LEU A 372 13.78 10.97 2.68
N ILE A 373 14.18 9.77 2.24
CA ILE A 373 15.18 8.94 2.93
C ILE A 373 16.57 9.36 2.45
N GLY A 374 17.48 9.61 3.39
CA GLY A 374 18.87 9.95 3.06
C GLY A 374 19.61 8.77 2.41
N LYS A 375 20.54 9.07 1.49
CA LYS A 375 21.31 8.06 0.72
C LYS A 375 21.93 6.98 1.59
N ASN A 376 22.51 7.33 2.74
CA ASN A 376 23.16 6.36 3.63
C ASN A 376 22.17 5.32 4.20
N ASN A 377 20.95 5.75 4.52
CA ASN A 377 19.91 4.85 5.01
C ASN A 377 19.41 3.95 3.89
N LEU A 378 19.29 4.49 2.67
CA LEU A 378 18.92 3.72 1.49
C LEU A 378 19.96 2.65 1.15
N VAL A 379 21.25 3.01 1.11
CA VAL A 379 22.37 2.06 0.91
C VAL A 379 22.33 0.94 1.95
N SER A 380 22.11 1.29 3.22
CA SER A 380 22.00 0.32 4.31
C SER A 380 20.80 -0.60 4.15
N ALA A 381 19.65 -0.07 3.71
CA ALA A 381 18.44 -0.84 3.45
C ALA A 381 18.62 -1.81 2.27
N LEU A 382 19.26 -1.38 1.17
CA LEU A 382 19.56 -2.23 0.01
C LEU A 382 20.48 -3.39 0.39
N LYS A 383 21.51 -3.13 1.22
CA LYS A 383 22.40 -4.19 1.75
C LYS A 383 21.63 -5.22 2.59
N LEU A 384 20.67 -4.78 3.40
CA LEU A 384 19.83 -5.68 4.19
C LEU A 384 18.91 -6.55 3.32
N MET A 385 18.49 -6.05 2.15
CA MET A 385 17.72 -6.82 1.17
C MET A 385 18.59 -7.75 0.31
N GLY A 386 19.89 -7.88 0.60
CA GLY A 386 20.79 -8.82 -0.07
C GLY A 386 21.47 -8.28 -1.33
N MET A 387 21.41 -6.97 -1.60
CA MET A 387 22.17 -6.37 -2.69
C MET A 387 23.68 -6.35 -2.38
N SER A 388 24.51 -6.50 -3.41
CA SER A 388 25.97 -6.42 -3.27
C SER A 388 26.42 -5.03 -2.77
N ASN A 389 27.60 -4.94 -2.17
CA ASN A 389 28.13 -3.67 -1.67
C ASN A 389 28.25 -2.60 -2.77
N GLU A 390 28.72 -3.00 -3.95
CA GLU A 390 28.90 -2.12 -5.11
C GLU A 390 27.55 -1.64 -5.65
N ALA A 391 26.61 -2.58 -5.88
CA ALA A 391 25.27 -2.24 -6.35
C ALA A 391 24.54 -1.35 -5.34
N SER A 392 24.64 -1.64 -4.04
CA SER A 392 24.00 -0.83 -3.00
C SER A 392 24.57 0.58 -2.94
N ALA A 393 25.89 0.76 -3.10
CA ALA A 393 26.53 2.08 -3.08
C ALA A 393 26.07 2.99 -4.23
N ASN A 394 25.81 2.39 -5.40
CA ASN A 394 25.24 3.08 -6.56
C ASN A 394 23.70 3.00 -6.60
N LEU A 395 23.03 2.59 -5.52
CA LEU A 395 21.57 2.45 -5.43
C LEU A 395 20.96 1.51 -6.51
N GLY A 396 21.76 0.61 -7.07
CA GLY A 396 21.37 -0.23 -8.21
C GLY A 396 21.17 0.53 -9.51
N MET A 397 21.56 1.81 -9.59
CA MET A 397 21.40 2.61 -10.78
C MET A 397 22.30 2.09 -11.91
N MET A 398 21.72 1.90 -13.08
CA MET A 398 22.43 1.58 -14.31
C MET A 398 22.06 2.61 -15.37
N SER A 399 23.06 3.13 -16.08
CA SER A 399 22.84 4.05 -17.19
C SER A 399 22.61 3.24 -18.46
N PHE A 400 21.42 3.35 -19.05
CA PHE A 400 21.12 2.76 -20.36
C PHE A 400 21.78 3.52 -21.53
N ALA A 401 22.45 4.64 -21.26
CA ALA A 401 23.19 5.39 -22.27
C ALA A 401 24.59 4.80 -22.58
N ASP A 402 25.00 3.73 -21.89
CA ASP A 402 26.27 3.04 -22.16
C ASP A 402 26.14 2.12 -23.40
N PRO A 403 26.86 2.38 -24.50
CA PRO A 403 26.85 1.54 -25.70
C PRO A 403 27.26 0.09 -25.43
N LEU A 404 28.02 -0.17 -24.36
CA LEU A 404 28.49 -1.51 -24.01
C LEU A 404 27.38 -2.40 -23.41
N LEU A 405 26.34 -1.80 -22.81
CA LEU A 405 25.16 -2.52 -22.31
C LEU A 405 24.15 -2.84 -23.41
N ALA A 406 24.13 -2.07 -24.50
CA ALA A 406 23.31 -2.37 -25.68
C ALA A 406 23.82 -3.58 -26.47
N VAL A 407 25.14 -3.84 -26.42
CA VAL A 407 25.80 -4.95 -27.14
C VAL A 407 25.87 -6.23 -26.29
N ALA A 408 26.05 -6.11 -24.98
CA ALA A 408 26.04 -7.25 -24.06
C ALA A 408 24.60 -7.53 -23.61
N GLY A 409 23.85 -8.30 -24.41
CA GLY A 409 22.52 -8.78 -24.04
C GLY A 409 22.49 -9.24 -22.58
N TYR A 410 21.53 -8.70 -21.80
CA TYR A 410 21.35 -8.85 -20.36
C TYR A 410 21.78 -10.21 -19.79
N GLN A 411 23.07 -10.38 -19.48
CA GLN A 411 23.58 -11.52 -18.75
C GLN A 411 24.23 -11.02 -17.47
N SER A 412 23.49 -11.18 -16.37
CA SER A 412 23.88 -10.83 -15.00
C SER A 412 25.09 -11.60 -14.47
N GLU A 413 25.62 -12.59 -15.20
CA GLU A 413 26.66 -13.49 -14.68
C GLU A 413 28.08 -13.26 -15.24
N ILE A 414 28.28 -12.47 -16.30
CA ILE A 414 29.62 -12.26 -16.89
C ILE A 414 30.36 -11.02 -16.34
N LEU A 415 29.79 -10.32 -15.34
CA LEU A 415 30.41 -9.12 -14.76
C LEU A 415 31.44 -9.39 -13.65
N LYS A 416 31.79 -10.65 -13.36
CA LYS A 416 32.73 -10.99 -12.27
C LYS A 416 34.21 -11.03 -12.64
N SER A 417 34.59 -10.89 -13.93
CA SER A 417 36.01 -11.00 -14.29
C SER A 417 36.39 -10.11 -15.47
N ALA A 418 36.37 -8.80 -15.26
CA ALA A 418 37.22 -7.91 -16.03
C ALA A 418 37.42 -6.62 -15.23
N ARG A 419 38.67 -6.37 -14.80
CA ARG A 419 39.10 -5.02 -14.42
C ARG A 419 38.82 -4.10 -15.61
N ARG A 420 37.70 -3.37 -15.60
CA ARG A 420 37.45 -2.32 -16.60
C ARG A 420 37.78 -0.94 -16.01
N PRO A 421 38.46 -0.09 -16.78
CA PRO A 421 38.75 1.29 -16.39
C PRO A 421 37.46 2.10 -16.40
N LEU A 422 37.26 2.91 -15.36
CA LEU A 422 36.24 3.95 -15.16
C LEU A 422 35.05 3.92 -16.14
N ALA A 423 33.98 3.20 -15.78
CA ALA A 423 32.67 3.58 -16.29
C ALA A 423 32.33 4.99 -15.74
N PRO A 424 31.88 5.95 -16.57
CA PRO A 424 31.43 7.24 -16.07
C PRO A 424 30.31 7.01 -15.06
N LEU A 425 30.41 7.65 -13.90
CA LEU A 425 29.34 7.63 -12.89
C LEU A 425 28.04 8.05 -13.59
N ALA A 426 26.97 7.26 -13.46
CA ALA A 426 25.68 7.57 -14.06
C ALA A 426 25.31 9.01 -13.69
N GLN A 427 25.32 9.92 -14.66
CA GLN A 427 25.02 11.32 -14.41
C GLN A 427 23.52 11.43 -14.05
N PRO A 428 23.17 12.17 -12.99
CA PRO A 428 21.78 12.37 -12.62
C PRO A 428 21.03 12.96 -13.82
N LEU A 429 19.84 12.42 -14.11
CA LEU A 429 18.99 12.88 -15.19
C LEU A 429 18.76 14.39 -15.07
N PRO A 430 18.81 15.16 -16.17
CA PRO A 430 18.51 16.59 -16.14
C PRO A 430 17.12 16.81 -15.53
N LEU A 431 17.09 17.74 -14.57
CA LEU A 431 15.92 18.15 -13.80
C LEU A 431 14.78 18.58 -14.74
N LEU A 432 13.83 17.69 -15.02
CA LEU A 432 12.53 18.09 -15.54
C LEU A 432 11.66 18.43 -14.34
N SER A 433 11.44 19.72 -14.12
CA SER A 433 10.71 20.31 -13.00
C SER A 433 9.22 19.91 -12.95
N ALA A 434 8.70 19.21 -13.97
CA ALA A 434 7.39 18.55 -13.99
C ALA A 434 7.34 17.46 -15.07
N ASN A 435 6.45 16.47 -14.90
CA ASN A 435 6.08 15.45 -15.89
C ASN A 435 7.22 14.53 -16.35
N GLN A 436 8.16 14.21 -15.45
CA GLN A 436 9.19 13.23 -15.75
C GLN A 436 8.54 11.86 -16.00
N PRO A 437 8.84 11.17 -17.11
CA PRO A 437 8.36 9.82 -17.34
C PRO A 437 9.06 8.87 -16.37
N VAL A 438 8.27 8.17 -15.57
CA VAL A 438 8.75 7.17 -14.60
C VAL A 438 8.08 5.84 -14.92
N VAL A 439 8.90 4.85 -15.26
CA VAL A 439 8.42 3.48 -15.46
C VAL A 439 8.80 2.65 -14.23
N VAL A 440 7.80 2.08 -13.56
CA VAL A 440 8.01 1.17 -12.43
C VAL A 440 7.62 -0.24 -12.87
N VAL A 441 8.56 -1.16 -12.81
CA VAL A 441 8.38 -2.55 -13.26
C VAL A 441 8.35 -3.50 -12.07
N PHE A 442 7.32 -4.34 -11.99
CA PHE A 442 7.14 -5.37 -10.97
C PHE A 442 7.27 -6.78 -11.58
N PRO A 443 8.49 -7.35 -11.59
CA PRO A 443 8.65 -8.77 -11.93
C PRO A 443 8.11 -9.62 -10.77
N GLY A 444 7.11 -10.47 -11.05
CA GLY A 444 6.47 -11.33 -10.05
C GLY A 444 5.13 -10.80 -9.52
N GLY A 445 4.69 -9.63 -9.99
CA GLY A 445 3.36 -9.10 -9.73
C GLY A 445 3.33 -7.91 -8.77
N CYS A 446 2.21 -7.19 -8.74
CA CYS A 446 1.95 -6.12 -7.79
C CYS A 446 0.50 -6.10 -7.30
N THR A 447 0.30 -5.49 -6.15
CA THR A 447 -1.01 -5.35 -5.50
C THR A 447 -1.68 -4.03 -5.90
N TYR A 448 -3.01 -3.98 -5.81
CA TYR A 448 -3.74 -2.71 -5.96
C TYR A 448 -3.34 -1.66 -4.92
N GLY A 449 -2.90 -2.09 -3.72
CA GLY A 449 -2.37 -1.18 -2.69
C GLY A 449 -1.08 -0.49 -3.13
N GLU A 450 -0.16 -1.22 -3.75
CA GLU A 450 1.07 -0.65 -4.34
C GLU A 450 0.76 0.28 -5.51
N VAL A 451 -0.19 -0.11 -6.37
CA VAL A 451 -0.63 0.72 -7.49
C VAL A 451 -1.22 2.05 -7.01
N ALA A 452 -2.11 2.02 -6.01
CA ALA A 452 -2.71 3.22 -5.43
C ALA A 452 -1.64 4.11 -4.75
N ALA A 453 -0.72 3.51 -4.00
CA ALA A 453 0.37 4.24 -3.35
C ALA A 453 1.35 4.87 -4.36
N LEU A 454 1.65 4.19 -5.47
CA LEU A 454 2.45 4.76 -6.57
C LEU A 454 1.72 5.90 -7.29
N ARG A 455 0.41 5.77 -7.55
CA ARG A 455 -0.40 6.86 -8.12
C ARG A 455 -0.42 8.08 -7.20
N PHE A 456 -0.53 7.86 -5.90
CA PHE A 456 -0.42 8.92 -4.89
C PHE A 456 0.95 9.61 -4.94
N ALA A 457 2.04 8.83 -4.94
CA ALA A 457 3.40 9.38 -5.04
C ALA A 457 3.61 10.14 -6.36
N ALA A 458 3.14 9.59 -7.48
CA ALA A 458 3.21 10.22 -8.80
C ALA A 458 2.44 11.54 -8.87
N ALA A 459 1.24 11.61 -8.31
CA ALA A 459 0.48 12.86 -8.24
C ALA A 459 1.20 13.92 -7.40
N ARG A 460 1.73 13.52 -6.22
CA ARG A 460 2.48 14.40 -5.31
C ARG A 460 3.77 14.92 -5.93
N ARG A 461 4.46 14.09 -6.72
CA ARG A 461 5.77 14.39 -7.32
C ARG A 461 5.70 14.78 -8.81
N ARG A 462 4.48 14.90 -9.35
CA ARG A 462 4.20 15.25 -10.76
C ARG A 462 4.92 14.31 -11.75
N TRP A 463 4.89 13.01 -11.48
CA TRP A 463 5.43 11.99 -12.38
C TRP A 463 4.42 11.64 -13.48
N GLN A 464 4.91 11.44 -14.70
CA GLN A 464 4.18 10.71 -15.73
C GLN A 464 4.45 9.21 -15.53
N LEU A 465 3.64 8.59 -14.67
CA LEU A 465 3.86 7.22 -14.20
C LEU A 465 3.29 6.18 -15.17
N LEU A 466 4.13 5.21 -15.54
CA LEU A 466 3.73 3.94 -16.14
C LEU A 466 4.08 2.78 -15.20
N ILE A 467 3.08 1.97 -14.83
CA ILE A 467 3.29 0.77 -14.02
C ILE A 467 3.24 -0.44 -14.96
N VAL A 468 4.30 -1.23 -14.96
CA VAL A 468 4.41 -2.49 -15.70
C VAL A 468 4.50 -3.62 -14.70
N THR A 469 3.71 -4.66 -14.87
CA THR A 469 3.71 -5.82 -13.97
C THR A 469 3.47 -7.10 -14.76
N SER A 470 4.02 -8.22 -14.31
CA SER A 470 3.70 -9.54 -14.89
C SER A 470 2.25 -9.95 -14.61
N CYS A 471 1.73 -9.57 -13.44
CA CYS A 471 0.36 -9.87 -13.01
C CYS A 471 -0.09 -8.94 -11.88
N LEU A 472 -1.41 -8.80 -11.70
CA LEU A 472 -1.94 -8.23 -10.47
C LEU A 472 -2.16 -9.37 -9.49
N ILE A 473 -1.62 -9.22 -8.27
CA ILE A 473 -1.62 -10.29 -7.28
C ILE A 473 -2.24 -9.85 -5.96
N THR A 474 -2.77 -10.82 -5.25
CA THR A 474 -3.10 -10.75 -3.83
C THR A 474 -2.28 -11.77 -3.05
N SER A 475 -2.12 -11.56 -1.75
CA SER A 475 -1.45 -12.55 -0.89
C SER A 475 -2.16 -13.90 -0.86
N ARG A 476 -3.46 -13.97 -1.20
CA ARG A 476 -4.20 -15.25 -1.32
C ARG A 476 -3.74 -16.02 -2.55
N GLU A 477 -3.68 -15.35 -3.70
CA GLU A 477 -3.21 -15.93 -4.96
C GLU A 477 -1.74 -16.36 -4.87
N LEU A 478 -0.88 -15.56 -4.23
CA LEU A 478 0.53 -15.90 -4.03
C LEU A 478 0.69 -17.24 -3.29
N LEU A 479 -0.05 -17.44 -2.19
CA LEU A 479 0.03 -18.68 -1.42
C LEU A 479 -0.57 -19.87 -2.19
N GLN A 480 -1.64 -19.65 -2.95
CA GLN A 480 -2.25 -20.70 -3.80
C GLN A 480 -1.32 -21.12 -4.94
N GLN A 481 -0.66 -20.16 -5.60
CA GLN A 481 0.31 -20.42 -6.67
C GLN A 481 1.55 -21.17 -6.15
N ALA A 482 2.03 -20.83 -4.94
CA ALA A 482 3.12 -21.57 -4.30
C ALA A 482 2.77 -23.05 -4.11
N GLY A 483 1.51 -23.38 -3.82
CA GLY A 483 1.04 -24.76 -3.75
C GLY A 483 0.97 -25.47 -5.11
N GLN A 484 0.52 -24.77 -6.16
CA GLN A 484 0.37 -25.35 -7.49
C GLN A 484 1.72 -25.58 -8.21
N ALA A 485 2.69 -24.70 -8.02
CA ALA A 485 4.00 -24.76 -8.67
C ALA A 485 4.80 -26.03 -8.32
N VAL A 486 4.60 -26.58 -7.12
CA VAL A 486 5.28 -27.82 -6.69
C VAL A 486 4.58 -29.07 -7.22
N VAL A 487 3.28 -29.01 -7.50
CA VAL A 487 2.53 -30.12 -8.12
C VAL A 487 2.87 -30.23 -9.62
N MET A 488 3.24 -29.12 -10.26
CA MET A 488 3.56 -29.05 -11.69
C MET A 488 5.05 -29.19 -12.02
N THR A 489 5.92 -29.41 -11.04
CA THR A 489 7.31 -29.80 -11.29
C THR A 489 7.39 -31.33 -11.27
N PRO A 490 7.22 -32.03 -12.41
CA PRO A 490 7.53 -33.45 -12.46
C PRO A 490 9.02 -33.62 -12.15
N ASN A 491 9.35 -34.65 -11.40
CA ASN A 491 10.71 -35.12 -11.11
C ASN A 491 11.64 -34.96 -12.32
N THR A 492 12.34 -33.84 -12.42
CA THR A 492 13.63 -33.81 -13.10
C THR A 492 14.64 -34.15 -12.03
N GLY A 493 14.85 -35.45 -11.85
CA GLY A 493 15.96 -35.94 -11.07
C GLY A 493 17.27 -35.41 -11.67
N GLN A 494 18.05 -34.74 -10.83
CA GLN A 494 19.50 -34.77 -10.84
C GLN A 494 19.98 -34.82 -9.40
#